data_AF-A0A1V1PT61-F1
#
_entry.id   AF-A0A1V1PT61-F1
#
_cell.length_a   1.000
_cell.length_b   1.000
_cell.length_c   1.000
_cell.angle_alpha   90.00
_cell.angle_beta   90.00
_cell.angle_gamma   90.00
#
_symmetry.space_group_name_H-M   'P 1'
#
loop_
_entity.id
_entity.type
_entity.pdbx_description
1 polymer ?
#
loop_
_entity_poly.entity_id
_entity_poly.type
_entity_poly.pdbx_seq_one_letter_code
_entity_poly.pdbx_strand_id
1 'polypeptide(L)'
;MSFLERLLVARSTDVRYDDEQWRFEYQVRPYLKNVPQSELDARMRALNRNLIFLLDSARDAVPERATFTSTWWWLKKRAQSLIEYETRGLVPQLSGIEVAPAPPPPFTPKYPNECSFIVRYGEAAWLEPMLEEGRVRLAPAASYTCDGLSLAQQDDELEKPHFSLGDGVRIIDASGRASPIIGDVRHVRPAMANYYVLCASTEFDARLFPLFSNNAGAPADACITIWDVEAFAERLERAARDLLPGWYCHHNPVQYFDPRQIELRQRIDAGMSKDFAFAHQREYRFLWMPVGGGAAASHVELKLGRLTDIAGLFAPDGSCFAGRAQS
;
A
#
# COMPACT_ATOMS: atom_id res chain seq x y z
N MET A 1 21.58 3.28 -18.99
CA MET A 1 20.47 2.36 -18.68
C MET A 1 20.02 2.60 -17.25
N SER A 2 18.78 3.04 -17.04
CA SER A 2 18.22 3.32 -15.72
C SER A 2 18.10 2.05 -14.86
N PHE A 3 17.93 2.19 -13.55
CA PHE A 3 17.73 1.02 -12.66
C PHE A 3 16.51 0.20 -13.07
N LEU A 4 15.39 0.87 -13.37
CA LEU A 4 14.17 0.22 -13.84
C LEU A 4 14.40 -0.51 -15.17
N GLU A 5 15.09 0.09 -16.14
CA GLU A 5 15.41 -0.59 -17.41
C GLU A 5 16.17 -1.90 -17.18
N ARG A 6 17.14 -1.92 -16.26
CA ARG A 6 17.86 -3.15 -15.92
C ARG A 6 16.92 -4.23 -15.36
N LEU A 7 16.01 -3.84 -14.46
CA LEU A 7 15.02 -4.76 -13.88
C LEU A 7 14.06 -5.34 -14.94
N LEU A 8 13.67 -4.52 -15.92
CA LEU A 8 12.80 -4.92 -17.03
C LEU A 8 13.52 -5.85 -18.01
N VAL A 9 14.73 -5.47 -18.45
CA VAL A 9 15.54 -6.28 -19.39
C VAL A 9 15.80 -7.67 -18.82
N ALA A 10 16.13 -7.77 -17.54
CA ALA A 10 16.38 -9.05 -16.86
C ALA A 10 15.20 -10.04 -16.90
N ARG A 11 13.96 -9.55 -17.12
CA ARG A 11 12.73 -10.36 -17.14
C ARG A 11 12.12 -10.50 -18.52
N SER A 12 12.54 -9.68 -19.48
CA SER A 12 12.00 -9.68 -20.85
C SER A 12 12.24 -10.98 -21.62
N THR A 13 13.20 -11.80 -21.19
CA THR A 13 13.53 -13.10 -21.79
C THR A 13 12.88 -14.28 -21.05
N ASP A 14 12.18 -14.04 -19.94
CA ASP A 14 11.48 -15.09 -19.21
C ASP A 14 10.24 -15.52 -19.99
N VAL A 15 9.97 -16.83 -20.05
CA VAL A 15 8.81 -17.39 -20.77
C VAL A 15 7.46 -16.88 -20.23
N ARG A 16 7.43 -16.37 -19.00
CA ARG A 16 6.24 -15.79 -18.37
C ARG A 16 6.02 -14.32 -18.74
N TYR A 17 7.00 -13.69 -19.41
CA TYR A 17 6.84 -12.37 -19.99
C TYR A 17 6.13 -12.51 -21.34
N ASP A 18 4.83 -12.19 -21.38
CA ASP A 18 3.97 -12.44 -22.54
C ASP A 18 3.33 -11.13 -23.05
N ASP A 19 4.13 -10.32 -23.74
CA ASP A 19 3.69 -9.02 -24.27
C ASP A 19 2.55 -9.16 -25.30
N GLU A 20 2.59 -10.20 -26.13
CA GLU A 20 1.55 -10.46 -27.14
C GLU A 20 0.20 -10.75 -26.48
N GLN A 21 0.18 -11.65 -25.48
CA GLN A 21 -1.04 -11.96 -24.73
C GLN A 21 -1.55 -10.74 -23.97
N TRP A 22 -0.68 -10.00 -23.27
CA TRP A 22 -1.09 -8.81 -22.51
C TRP A 22 -1.65 -7.71 -23.41
N ARG A 23 -1.11 -7.58 -24.63
CA ARG A 23 -1.62 -6.67 -25.66
C ARG A 23 -2.98 -7.10 -26.17
N PHE A 24 -3.13 -8.37 -26.52
CA PHE A 24 -4.42 -8.92 -26.94
C PHE A 24 -5.50 -8.69 -25.89
N GLU A 25 -5.23 -9.02 -24.62
CA GLU A 25 -6.17 -8.81 -23.52
C GLU A 25 -6.59 -7.34 -23.36
N TYR A 26 -5.66 -6.41 -23.51
CA TYR A 26 -5.97 -4.98 -23.44
C TYR A 26 -6.81 -4.51 -24.63
N GLN A 27 -6.49 -4.95 -25.84
CA GLN A 27 -7.25 -4.60 -27.05
C GLN A 27 -8.69 -5.11 -26.99
N VAL A 28 -8.91 -6.30 -26.41
CA VAL A 28 -10.25 -6.85 -26.19
C VAL A 28 -11.03 -6.01 -25.18
N ARG A 29 -10.36 -5.48 -24.14
CA ARG A 29 -11.00 -4.67 -23.09
C ARG A 29 -10.12 -3.47 -22.69
N PRO A 30 -10.17 -2.35 -23.43
CA PRO A 30 -9.31 -1.19 -23.20
C PRO A 30 -9.82 -0.37 -22.00
N TYR A 31 -9.62 -0.88 -20.79
CA TYR A 31 -10.14 -0.33 -19.53
C TYR A 31 -9.55 1.05 -19.17
N LEU A 32 -8.54 1.52 -19.89
CA LEU A 32 -7.98 2.85 -19.70
C LEU A 32 -8.48 3.87 -20.75
N LYS A 33 -9.31 3.47 -21.74
CA LYS A 33 -9.69 4.31 -22.91
C LYS A 33 -10.21 5.71 -22.59
N ASN A 34 -10.90 5.88 -21.45
CA ASN A 34 -11.52 7.14 -21.03
C ASN A 34 -10.72 7.86 -19.93
N VAL A 35 -9.57 7.33 -19.51
CA VAL A 35 -8.74 7.91 -18.46
C VAL A 35 -8.11 9.21 -18.97
N PRO A 36 -8.22 10.36 -18.28
CA PRO A 36 -7.53 11.58 -18.66
C PRO A 36 -6.01 11.38 -18.73
N GLN A 37 -5.32 12.11 -19.61
CA GLN A 37 -3.86 11.98 -19.75
C GLN A 37 -3.11 12.20 -18.43
N SER A 38 -3.52 13.18 -17.62
CA SER A 38 -2.93 13.46 -16.32
C SER A 38 -3.00 12.27 -15.36
N GLU A 39 -4.12 11.54 -15.36
CA GLU A 39 -4.30 10.32 -14.57
C GLU A 39 -3.54 9.14 -15.15
N LEU A 40 -3.44 9.03 -16.48
CA LEU A 40 -2.61 8.02 -17.14
C LEU A 40 -1.12 8.23 -16.79
N ASP A 41 -0.65 9.48 -16.77
CA ASP A 41 0.69 9.84 -16.34
C ASP A 41 0.92 9.52 -14.85
N ALA A 42 -0.05 9.80 -13.99
CA ALA A 42 0.02 9.45 -12.57
C ALA A 42 0.10 7.93 -12.35
N ARG A 43 -0.74 7.18 -13.08
CA ARG A 43 -0.73 5.71 -13.10
C ARG A 43 0.65 5.19 -13.51
N MET A 44 1.22 5.74 -14.56
CA MET A 44 2.51 5.28 -15.09
C MET A 44 3.66 5.57 -14.11
N ARG A 45 3.65 6.74 -13.45
CA ARG A 45 4.59 7.02 -12.34
C ARG A 45 4.45 6.03 -11.18
N ALA A 46 3.22 5.73 -10.77
CA ALA A 46 2.94 4.79 -9.69
C ALA A 46 3.41 3.37 -10.02
N LEU A 47 3.12 2.89 -11.23
CA LEU A 47 3.60 1.61 -11.75
C LEU A 47 5.12 1.51 -11.76
N ASN A 48 5.81 2.53 -12.27
CA ASN A 48 7.28 2.57 -12.27
C ASN A 48 7.84 2.55 -10.83
N ARG A 49 7.22 3.29 -9.89
CA ARG A 49 7.59 3.24 -8.47
C ARG A 49 7.45 1.83 -7.92
N ASN A 50 6.29 1.21 -8.09
CA ASN A 50 6.04 -0.13 -7.58
C ASN A 50 6.99 -1.16 -8.19
N LEU A 51 7.29 -1.08 -9.49
CA LEU A 51 8.28 -1.97 -10.12
C LEU A 51 9.68 -1.81 -9.52
N ILE A 52 10.10 -0.59 -9.20
CA ILE A 52 11.39 -0.36 -8.54
C ILE A 52 11.41 -1.01 -7.14
N PHE A 53 10.31 -0.91 -6.40
CA PHE A 53 10.23 -1.39 -5.02
C PHE A 53 9.93 -2.88 -4.87
N LEU A 54 9.16 -3.46 -5.78
CA LEU A 54 8.54 -4.78 -5.65
C LEU A 54 9.07 -5.82 -6.64
N LEU A 55 9.93 -5.47 -7.60
CA LEU A 55 10.53 -6.51 -8.45
C LEU A 55 11.67 -7.21 -7.72
N ASP A 56 11.44 -8.48 -7.37
CA ASP A 56 12.42 -9.37 -6.77
C ASP A 56 12.23 -10.82 -7.23
N SER A 57 13.23 -11.67 -6.99
CA SER A 57 13.20 -13.07 -7.40
C SER A 57 12.14 -13.92 -6.69
N ALA A 58 11.77 -13.58 -5.46
CA ALA A 58 10.72 -14.29 -4.72
C ALA A 58 9.33 -14.02 -5.33
N ARG A 59 9.08 -12.78 -5.78
CA ARG A 59 7.86 -12.36 -6.48
C ARG A 59 7.84 -12.81 -7.94
N ASP A 60 9.00 -13.06 -8.54
CA ASP A 60 9.09 -13.70 -9.86
C ASP A 60 8.55 -15.14 -9.82
N ALA A 61 8.68 -15.85 -8.69
CA ALA A 61 8.12 -17.19 -8.52
C ALA A 61 6.57 -17.21 -8.35
N VAL A 62 5.96 -16.06 -8.08
CA VAL A 62 4.52 -15.93 -7.86
C VAL A 62 3.79 -15.75 -9.20
N PRO A 63 2.77 -16.57 -9.51
CA PRO A 63 2.07 -16.48 -10.79
C PRO A 63 1.27 -15.18 -10.93
N GLU A 64 1.08 -14.70 -12.18
CA GLU A 64 0.37 -13.44 -12.48
C GLU A 64 -0.99 -13.31 -11.79
N ARG A 65 -1.76 -14.41 -11.71
CA ARG A 65 -3.08 -14.48 -11.06
C ARG A 65 -3.07 -14.15 -9.56
N ALA A 66 -1.92 -14.13 -8.91
CA ALA A 66 -1.77 -13.72 -7.52
C ALA A 66 -1.69 -12.18 -7.35
N THR A 67 -1.98 -11.43 -8.43
CA THR A 67 -2.21 -9.99 -8.43
C THR A 67 -0.95 -9.20 -8.00
N PHE A 68 -1.10 -8.19 -7.14
CA PHE A 68 -0.05 -7.27 -6.72
C PHE A 68 1.17 -7.95 -6.05
N THR A 69 1.04 -9.21 -5.62
CA THR A 69 2.17 -9.96 -5.07
C THR A 69 3.10 -10.52 -6.15
N SER A 70 2.64 -10.59 -7.41
CA SER A 70 3.38 -11.12 -8.55
C SER A 70 4.09 -10.04 -9.34
N THR A 71 5.35 -10.29 -9.67
CA THR A 71 6.09 -9.49 -10.67
C THR A 71 5.33 -9.39 -12.00
N TRP A 72 4.79 -10.50 -12.49
CA TRP A 72 4.18 -10.59 -13.82
C TRP A 72 2.93 -9.70 -13.92
N TRP A 73 2.17 -9.59 -12.83
CA TRP A 73 1.02 -8.69 -12.77
C TRP A 73 1.44 -7.23 -12.94
N TRP A 74 2.52 -6.79 -12.27
CA TRP A 74 3.02 -5.41 -12.42
C TRP A 74 3.52 -5.11 -13.83
N LEU A 75 4.26 -6.05 -14.43
CA LEU A 75 4.77 -5.93 -15.79
C LEU A 75 3.61 -5.83 -16.81
N LYS A 76 2.58 -6.66 -16.66
CA LYS A 76 1.35 -6.60 -17.43
C LYS A 76 0.67 -5.23 -17.32
N LYS A 77 0.43 -4.73 -16.10
CA LYS A 77 -0.25 -3.43 -15.92
C LYS A 77 0.54 -2.28 -16.55
N ARG A 78 1.87 -2.35 -16.51
CA ARG A 78 2.75 -1.41 -17.22
C ARG A 78 2.64 -1.53 -18.73
N ALA A 79 2.73 -2.74 -19.29
CA ALA A 79 2.60 -2.98 -20.73
C ALA A 79 1.26 -2.45 -21.27
N GLN A 80 0.17 -2.76 -20.58
CA GLN A 80 -1.18 -2.29 -20.95
C GLN A 80 -1.33 -0.76 -20.89
N SER A 81 -0.66 -0.12 -19.93
CA SER A 81 -0.65 1.34 -19.84
C SER A 81 0.15 1.96 -21.00
N LEU A 82 1.27 1.35 -21.41
CA LEU A 82 2.04 1.77 -22.59
C LEU A 82 1.26 1.59 -23.90
N ILE A 83 0.48 0.53 -24.04
CA ILE A 83 -0.39 0.32 -25.21
C ILE A 83 -1.44 1.43 -25.29
N GLU A 84 -1.94 1.92 -24.16
CA GLU A 84 -2.87 3.05 -24.16
C GLU A 84 -2.20 4.36 -24.62
N TYR A 85 -0.95 4.61 -24.23
CA TYR A 85 -0.17 5.73 -24.78
C TYR A 85 -0.02 5.60 -26.31
N GLU A 86 0.39 4.42 -26.78
CA GLU A 86 0.56 4.12 -28.20
C GLU A 86 -0.74 4.35 -28.98
N THR A 87 -1.86 3.81 -28.50
CA THR A 87 -3.18 3.92 -29.12
C THR A 87 -3.64 5.37 -29.27
N ARG A 88 -3.24 6.25 -28.34
CA ARG A 88 -3.58 7.68 -28.37
C ARG A 88 -2.53 8.55 -29.07
N GLY A 89 -1.43 7.98 -29.55
CA GLY A 89 -0.29 8.75 -30.08
C GLY A 89 0.36 9.66 -29.03
N LEU A 90 0.29 9.28 -27.75
CA LEU A 90 0.89 10.01 -26.64
C LEU A 90 2.28 9.45 -26.31
N VAL A 91 3.14 10.31 -25.73
CA VAL A 91 4.46 9.89 -25.24
C VAL A 91 4.42 9.82 -23.71
N PRO A 92 4.73 8.66 -23.10
CA PRO A 92 4.75 8.53 -21.66
C PRO A 92 5.85 9.40 -21.05
N GLN A 93 5.50 10.15 -20.00
CA GLN A 93 6.47 10.89 -19.20
C GLN A 93 7.19 9.91 -18.26
N LEU A 94 8.26 9.30 -18.76
CA LEU A 94 9.06 8.30 -18.05
C LEU A 94 10.13 8.91 -17.12
N SER A 95 10.01 10.18 -16.73
CA SER A 95 10.97 10.82 -15.84
C SER A 95 11.24 9.92 -14.63
N GLY A 96 12.51 9.53 -14.49
CA GLY A 96 12.93 8.43 -13.64
C GLY A 96 12.68 8.76 -12.17
N ILE A 97 11.97 7.88 -11.47
CA ILE A 97 12.11 7.82 -10.02
C ILE A 97 13.50 7.21 -9.80
N GLU A 98 14.50 8.06 -9.63
CA GLU A 98 15.82 7.60 -9.19
C GLU A 98 15.70 7.23 -7.72
N VAL A 99 15.67 5.93 -7.46
CA VAL A 99 15.84 5.42 -6.11
C VAL A 99 17.28 4.99 -5.98
N ALA A 100 17.97 5.51 -4.97
CA ALA A 100 19.31 5.09 -4.64
C ALA A 100 19.32 3.56 -4.41
N PRO A 101 20.39 2.86 -4.81
CA PRO A 101 20.59 1.47 -4.40
C PRO A 101 20.48 1.40 -2.87
N ALA A 102 19.60 0.55 -2.36
CA ALA A 102 19.53 0.31 -0.93
C ALA A 102 20.55 -0.75 -0.51
N PRO A 103 21.08 -0.66 0.72
CA PRO A 103 21.78 -1.79 1.31
C PRO A 103 20.87 -3.02 1.34
N PRO A 104 21.44 -4.25 1.30
CA PRO A 104 20.67 -5.45 1.56
C PRO A 104 19.91 -5.32 2.88
N PRO A 105 18.62 -5.68 2.91
CA PRO A 105 17.86 -5.61 4.15
C PRO A 105 18.48 -6.57 5.18
N PRO A 106 18.53 -6.19 6.47
CA PRO A 106 19.07 -7.05 7.53
C PRO A 106 18.30 -8.36 7.67
N PHE A 107 17.05 -8.40 7.18
CA PHE A 107 16.17 -9.56 7.21
C PHE A 107 15.10 -9.45 6.12
N THR A 108 14.64 -10.59 5.63
CA THR A 108 13.63 -10.70 4.58
C THR A 108 12.58 -11.73 4.99
N PRO A 109 11.29 -11.52 4.69
CA PRO A 109 10.30 -12.57 4.85
C PRO A 109 10.63 -13.75 3.92
N LYS A 110 10.19 -14.96 4.26
CA LYS A 110 10.43 -16.15 3.44
C LYS A 110 9.58 -16.15 2.18
N TYR A 111 8.37 -15.60 2.26
CA TYR A 111 7.50 -15.36 1.10
C TYR A 111 7.11 -13.88 0.98
N PRO A 112 6.86 -13.38 -0.25
CA PRO A 112 6.36 -12.03 -0.44
C PRO A 112 5.09 -11.78 0.37
N ASN A 113 5.04 -10.65 1.09
CA ASN A 113 3.91 -10.29 1.96
C ASN A 113 3.65 -11.24 3.15
N GLU A 114 4.54 -12.19 3.44
CA GLU A 114 4.47 -12.99 4.66
C GLU A 114 4.73 -12.09 5.87
N CYS A 115 3.73 -11.92 6.71
CA CYS A 115 3.75 -11.03 7.87
C CYS A 115 4.49 -11.67 9.05
N SER A 116 5.67 -12.24 8.79
CA SER A 116 6.55 -12.84 9.81
C SER A 116 7.14 -11.81 10.77
N PHE A 117 7.17 -10.55 10.34
CA PHE A 117 7.45 -9.38 11.15
C PHE A 117 6.77 -8.17 10.49
N ILE A 118 6.76 -7.04 11.20
CA ILE A 118 6.34 -5.75 10.64
C ILE A 118 7.36 -4.66 10.99
N VAL A 119 7.44 -3.63 10.15
CA VAL A 119 8.40 -2.53 10.25
C VAL A 119 7.67 -1.20 10.23
N ARG A 120 7.89 -0.36 11.24
CA ARG A 120 7.33 0.99 11.29
C ARG A 120 8.46 2.02 11.24
N TYR A 121 8.47 2.83 10.19
CA TYR A 121 9.43 3.91 9.95
C TYR A 121 9.02 5.17 10.71
N GLY A 122 9.99 5.91 11.25
CA GLY A 122 9.74 7.15 11.97
C GLY A 122 11.02 7.77 12.55
N GLU A 123 10.86 8.73 13.46
CA GLU A 123 12.01 9.32 14.15
C GLU A 123 12.36 8.49 15.39
N ALA A 124 13.66 8.27 15.64
CA ALA A 124 14.16 7.53 16.79
C ALA A 124 13.59 8.06 18.10
N ALA A 125 13.48 9.39 18.24
CA ALA A 125 12.90 10.05 19.42
C ALA A 125 11.45 9.62 19.73
N TRP A 126 10.67 9.19 18.73
CA TRP A 126 9.31 8.66 18.92
C TRP A 126 9.29 7.13 19.05
N LEU A 127 10.22 6.44 18.39
CA LEU A 127 10.27 4.98 18.37
C LEU A 127 10.97 4.39 19.60
N GLU A 128 11.88 5.12 20.25
CA GLU A 128 12.50 4.72 21.51
C GLU A 128 11.47 4.59 22.65
N PRO A 129 10.59 5.57 22.93
CA PRO A 129 9.49 5.38 23.87
C PRO A 129 8.53 4.25 23.49
N MET A 130 8.34 4.00 22.18
CA MET A 130 7.53 2.87 21.73
C MET A 130 8.20 1.54 22.12
N LEU A 131 9.52 1.41 21.97
CA LEU A 131 10.27 0.22 22.36
C LEU A 131 10.32 0.04 23.89
N GLU A 132 10.68 1.09 24.63
CA GLU A 132 11.01 1.02 26.07
C GLU A 132 9.78 1.12 26.98
N GLU A 133 8.72 1.82 26.56
CA GLU A 133 7.52 2.02 27.38
C GLU A 133 6.28 1.33 26.77
N GLY A 134 6.36 0.92 25.50
CA GLY A 134 5.19 0.49 24.75
C GLY A 134 4.25 1.65 24.43
N ARG A 135 4.78 2.87 24.28
CA ARG A 135 3.97 4.06 23.94
C ARG A 135 3.57 4.03 22.46
N VAL A 136 2.30 3.80 22.18
CA VAL A 136 1.78 3.71 20.80
C VAL A 136 0.66 4.71 20.59
N ARG A 137 0.74 5.49 19.51
CA ARG A 137 -0.31 6.42 19.10
C ARG A 137 -1.19 5.81 18.02
N LEU A 138 -2.48 5.70 18.28
CA LEU A 138 -3.51 5.42 17.29
C LEU A 138 -4.03 6.73 16.71
N ALA A 139 -4.12 6.82 15.37
CA ALA A 139 -4.60 8.01 14.69
C ALA A 139 -5.97 7.75 14.04
N PRO A 140 -6.89 8.73 14.03
CA PRO A 140 -8.10 8.65 13.22
C PRO A 140 -7.75 8.51 11.73
N ALA A 141 -8.45 7.65 11.00
CA ALA A 141 -8.26 7.45 9.56
C ALA A 141 -8.40 8.77 8.78
N ALA A 142 -9.36 9.61 9.14
CA ALA A 142 -9.52 10.94 8.55
C ALA A 142 -8.32 11.89 8.71
N SER A 143 -7.39 11.61 9.65
CA SER A 143 -6.20 12.47 9.82
C SER A 143 -5.18 12.32 8.70
N TYR A 144 -5.27 11.26 7.90
CA TYR A 144 -4.36 10.99 6.79
C TYR A 144 -4.64 11.81 5.53
N THR A 145 -5.72 12.59 5.50
CA THR A 145 -5.99 13.56 4.41
C THR A 145 -5.37 14.94 4.66
N CYS A 146 -4.63 15.12 5.76
CA CYS A 146 -4.08 16.42 6.15
C CYS A 146 -2.86 16.84 5.31
N ASP A 147 -2.85 18.09 4.84
CA ASP A 147 -1.80 18.68 3.99
C ASP A 147 -0.39 18.68 4.62
N GLY A 148 -0.28 18.51 5.94
CA GLY A 148 1.01 18.48 6.66
C GLY A 148 1.75 17.15 6.58
N LEU A 149 1.13 16.10 6.04
CA LEU A 149 1.73 14.77 5.91
C LEU A 149 2.60 14.67 4.64
N SER A 150 3.57 13.76 4.64
CA SER A 150 4.32 13.45 3.42
C SER A 150 3.42 12.84 2.34
N LEU A 151 3.79 12.95 1.06
CA LEU A 151 3.03 12.35 -0.05
C LEU A 151 2.86 10.83 0.06
N ALA A 152 3.74 10.14 0.82
CA ALA A 152 3.61 8.72 1.10
C ALA A 152 2.57 8.42 2.19
N GLN A 153 2.30 9.38 3.07
CA GLN A 153 1.33 9.27 4.16
C GLN A 153 -0.05 9.81 3.78
N GLN A 154 -0.14 10.77 2.85
CA GLN A 154 -1.41 11.33 2.41
C GLN A 154 -2.22 10.29 1.63
N ASP A 155 -3.34 9.85 2.21
CA ASP A 155 -4.33 8.96 1.58
C ASP A 155 -5.73 9.27 2.14
N ASP A 156 -6.76 9.06 1.31
CA ASP A 156 -8.13 9.06 1.77
C ASP A 156 -8.46 7.68 2.35
N GLU A 157 -8.27 7.53 3.65
CA GLU A 157 -8.51 6.26 4.35
C GLU A 157 -9.99 5.90 4.50
N LEU A 158 -10.90 6.80 4.16
CA LEU A 158 -12.34 6.61 4.32
C LEU A 158 -13.02 6.25 3.00
N GLU A 159 -12.46 6.65 1.86
CA GLU A 159 -13.03 6.36 0.54
C GLU A 159 -12.05 5.63 -0.38
N LYS A 160 -12.49 4.52 -0.97
CA LYS A 160 -11.71 3.77 -1.97
C LYS A 160 -12.42 3.81 -3.34
N PRO A 161 -12.23 4.88 -4.14
CA PRO A 161 -12.88 5.00 -5.43
C PRO A 161 -12.34 3.98 -6.43
N HIS A 162 -13.23 3.45 -7.27
CA HIS A 162 -12.88 2.60 -8.41
C HIS A 162 -13.84 2.85 -9.56
N PHE A 163 -13.48 2.39 -10.76
CA PHE A 163 -14.15 2.77 -11.99
C PHE A 163 -14.51 1.54 -12.82
N SER A 164 -15.71 1.59 -13.42
CA SER A 164 -16.14 0.66 -14.46
C SER A 164 -16.28 1.41 -15.78
N LEU A 165 -15.89 0.78 -16.88
CA LEU A 165 -16.21 1.31 -18.21
C LEU A 165 -17.72 1.43 -18.39
N GLY A 166 -18.18 2.55 -18.95
CA GLY A 166 -19.60 2.83 -19.09
C GLY A 166 -20.37 1.83 -19.95
N ASP A 167 -19.71 1.22 -20.94
CA ASP A 167 -20.31 0.20 -21.82
C ASP A 167 -20.62 -1.13 -21.09
N GLY A 168 -19.98 -1.37 -19.95
CA GLY A 168 -20.21 -2.55 -19.11
C GLY A 168 -21.21 -2.34 -17.97
N VAL A 169 -21.79 -1.14 -17.83
CA VAL A 169 -22.69 -0.80 -16.72
C VAL A 169 -24.09 -0.48 -17.25
N ARG A 170 -25.11 -0.82 -16.45
CA ARG A 170 -26.49 -0.39 -16.67
C ARG A 170 -27.01 0.24 -15.39
N ILE A 171 -27.40 1.51 -15.47
CA ILE A 171 -28.03 2.23 -14.36
C ILE A 171 -29.54 2.25 -14.63
N ILE A 172 -30.31 1.63 -13.74
CA ILE A 172 -31.76 1.58 -13.80
C ILE A 172 -32.28 2.47 -12.67
N ASP A 173 -33.09 3.46 -13.01
CA ASP A 173 -33.70 4.36 -12.02
C ASP A 173 -34.85 3.68 -11.25
N ALA A 174 -35.41 4.37 -10.25
CA ALA A 174 -36.52 3.87 -9.46
C ALA A 174 -37.81 3.61 -10.28
N SER A 175 -37.91 4.16 -11.50
CA SER A 175 -39.02 3.92 -12.43
C SER A 175 -38.78 2.75 -13.39
N GLY A 176 -37.64 2.06 -13.28
CA GLY A 176 -37.27 0.96 -14.17
C GLY A 176 -36.67 1.40 -15.51
N ARG A 177 -36.40 2.69 -15.70
CA ARG A 177 -35.82 3.23 -16.95
C ARG A 177 -34.30 3.22 -16.90
N ALA A 178 -33.69 2.83 -18.02
CA ALA A 178 -32.24 2.87 -18.17
C ALA A 178 -31.78 4.32 -18.39
N SER A 179 -30.82 4.76 -17.58
CA SER A 179 -30.16 6.06 -17.76
C SER A 179 -29.00 5.93 -18.75
N PRO A 180 -28.81 6.90 -19.67
CA PRO A 180 -27.66 6.89 -20.57
C PRO A 180 -26.37 7.11 -19.78
N ILE A 181 -25.33 6.35 -20.12
CA ILE A 181 -24.00 6.46 -19.51
C ILE A 181 -23.09 7.18 -20.49
N ILE A 182 -22.52 8.31 -20.05
CA ILE A 182 -21.72 9.22 -20.89
C ILE A 182 -20.20 9.07 -20.69
N GLY A 183 -19.77 8.10 -19.88
CA GLY A 183 -18.37 7.87 -19.55
C GLY A 183 -18.19 6.74 -18.55
N ASP A 184 -17.03 6.69 -17.89
CA ASP A 184 -16.78 5.71 -16.83
C ASP A 184 -17.67 5.98 -15.62
N VAL A 185 -18.12 4.91 -14.97
CA VAL A 185 -18.90 4.97 -13.74
C VAL A 185 -17.95 4.89 -12.56
N ARG A 186 -17.90 5.96 -11.75
CA ARG A 186 -17.17 5.98 -10.48
C ARG A 186 -18.01 5.33 -9.39
N HIS A 187 -17.42 4.36 -8.70
CA HIS A 187 -17.97 3.71 -7.53
C HIS A 187 -17.19 4.17 -6.30
N VAL A 188 -17.89 4.57 -5.25
CA VAL A 188 -17.29 4.90 -3.95
C VAL A 188 -17.99 4.07 -2.89
N ARG A 189 -17.22 3.33 -2.10
CA ARG A 189 -17.70 2.67 -0.88
C ARG A 189 -17.04 3.36 0.31
N PRO A 190 -17.72 4.32 0.96
CA PRO A 190 -17.16 4.97 2.12
C PRO A 190 -17.12 4.00 3.31
N ALA A 191 -16.16 4.21 4.21
CA ALA A 191 -16.17 3.60 5.52
C ALA A 191 -17.47 3.94 6.26
N MET A 192 -18.00 3.01 7.04
CA MET A 192 -19.23 3.24 7.80
C MET A 192 -19.07 4.35 8.86
N ALA A 193 -17.84 4.52 9.38
CA ALA A 193 -17.48 5.56 10.32
C ALA A 193 -15.96 5.82 10.25
N ASN A 194 -15.52 6.95 10.80
CA ASN A 194 -14.09 7.19 11.01
C ASN A 194 -13.56 6.19 12.04
N TYR A 195 -12.46 5.52 11.73
CA TYR A 195 -11.86 4.46 12.55
C TYR A 195 -10.45 4.83 13.01
N TYR A 196 -9.90 4.10 13.99
CA TYR A 196 -8.48 4.26 14.35
C TYR A 196 -7.61 3.30 13.56
N VAL A 197 -6.45 3.77 13.13
CA VAL A 197 -5.48 2.98 12.40
C VAL A 197 -4.04 3.20 12.88
N LEU A 198 -3.29 2.11 12.92
CA LEU A 198 -1.84 2.07 13.06
C LEU A 198 -1.26 1.29 11.88
N CYS A 199 -0.36 1.92 11.13
CA CYS A 199 0.23 1.33 9.93
C CYS A 199 1.69 0.93 10.17
N ALA A 200 2.09 -0.17 9.53
CA ALA A 200 3.46 -0.63 9.39
C ALA A 200 3.66 -1.17 7.97
N SER A 201 4.86 -1.62 7.64
CA SER A 201 5.20 -2.37 6.43
C SER A 201 5.48 -3.82 6.78
N THR A 202 5.21 -4.75 5.87
CA THR A 202 5.52 -6.18 6.03
C THR A 202 6.98 -6.54 5.72
N GLU A 203 7.77 -5.57 5.25
CA GLU A 203 9.15 -5.75 4.81
C GLU A 203 10.03 -4.55 5.23
N PHE A 204 11.29 -4.83 5.58
CA PHE A 204 12.31 -3.80 5.74
C PHE A 204 12.80 -3.36 4.36
N ASP A 205 12.82 -2.06 4.12
CA ASP A 205 13.31 -1.48 2.89
C ASP A 205 13.87 -0.08 3.17
N ALA A 206 15.19 0.07 3.10
CA ALA A 206 15.89 1.33 3.34
C ALA A 206 15.39 2.47 2.43
N ARG A 207 14.79 2.14 1.28
CA ARG A 207 14.23 3.11 0.33
C ARG A 207 12.93 3.76 0.83
N LEU A 208 12.32 3.23 1.89
CA LEU A 208 11.12 3.81 2.50
C LEU A 208 11.44 4.94 3.48
N PHE A 209 12.64 5.00 4.09
CA PHE A 209 13.00 6.06 5.04
C PHE A 209 12.82 7.48 4.47
N PRO A 210 13.28 7.79 3.23
CA PRO A 210 13.05 9.11 2.64
C PRO A 210 11.58 9.44 2.35
N LEU A 211 10.71 8.42 2.25
CA LEU A 211 9.30 8.62 1.95
C LEU A 211 8.50 9.03 3.19
N PHE A 212 8.95 8.65 4.38
CA PHE A 212 8.31 9.00 5.65
C PHE A 212 9.03 10.18 6.29
N SER A 213 8.63 11.40 5.95
CA SER A 213 9.22 12.62 6.50
C SER A 213 8.39 13.20 7.64
N ASN A 214 9.04 13.84 8.61
CA ASN A 214 8.37 14.63 9.65
C ASN A 214 7.86 15.98 9.11
N ASN A 215 7.19 16.78 9.94
CA ASN A 215 6.64 18.09 9.55
C ASN A 215 7.71 19.11 9.11
N ALA A 216 8.98 18.89 9.46
CA ALA A 216 10.10 19.72 9.01
C ALA A 216 10.68 19.24 7.66
N GLY A 217 10.12 18.19 7.06
CA GLY A 217 10.61 17.57 5.83
C GLY A 217 11.85 16.71 6.01
N ALA A 218 12.27 16.42 7.25
CA ALA A 218 13.38 15.51 7.50
C ALA A 218 12.90 14.06 7.35
N PRO A 219 13.66 13.19 6.66
CA PRO A 219 13.29 11.78 6.49
C PRO A 219 13.33 11.04 7.83
N ALA A 220 12.65 9.90 7.91
CA ALA A 220 12.79 8.99 9.03
C ALA A 220 14.27 8.62 9.23
N ASP A 221 14.71 8.54 10.48
CA ASP A 221 16.07 8.18 10.87
C ASP A 221 16.12 6.81 11.58
N ALA A 222 14.96 6.21 11.87
CA ALA A 222 14.86 4.89 12.48
C ALA A 222 13.62 4.13 11.97
N CYS A 223 13.64 2.82 12.19
CA CYS A 223 12.43 2.01 12.17
C CYS A 223 12.41 1.04 13.35
N ILE A 224 11.22 0.74 13.86
CA ILE A 224 11.00 -0.35 14.80
C ILE A 224 10.52 -1.57 14.05
N THR A 225 11.19 -2.69 14.26
CA THR A 225 10.80 -3.99 13.72
C THR A 225 10.22 -4.83 14.83
N ILE A 226 9.03 -5.39 14.61
CA ILE A 226 8.29 -6.22 15.56
C ILE A 226 8.23 -7.64 14.99
N TRP A 227 8.87 -8.57 15.70
CA TRP A 227 9.08 -9.97 15.31
C TRP A 227 7.91 -10.88 15.65
N ASP A 228 7.14 -10.52 16.67
CA ASP A 228 5.95 -11.27 17.10
C ASP A 228 4.72 -10.39 16.93
N VAL A 229 4.15 -10.45 15.72
CA VAL A 229 3.02 -9.60 15.30
C VAL A 229 1.77 -9.91 16.13
N GLU A 230 1.55 -11.18 16.46
CA GLU A 230 0.40 -11.62 17.27
C GLU A 230 0.54 -11.16 18.72
N ALA A 231 1.71 -11.34 19.36
CA ALA A 231 1.93 -10.83 20.71
C ALA A 231 1.81 -9.29 20.77
N PHE A 232 2.23 -8.57 19.73
CA PHE A 232 2.03 -7.14 19.62
C PHE A 232 0.55 -6.77 19.47
N ALA A 233 -0.20 -7.48 18.63
CA ALA A 233 -1.65 -7.30 18.48
C ALA A 233 -2.41 -7.51 19.80
N GLU A 234 -2.08 -8.58 20.54
CA GLU A 234 -2.68 -8.87 21.84
C GLU A 234 -2.40 -7.77 22.87
N ARG A 235 -1.19 -7.19 22.89
CA ARG A 235 -0.84 -6.07 23.76
C ARG A 235 -1.59 -4.80 23.37
N LEU A 236 -1.71 -4.52 22.07
CA LEU A 236 -2.50 -3.41 21.54
C LEU A 236 -3.97 -3.52 21.96
N GLU A 237 -4.60 -4.66 21.71
CA GLU A 237 -6.02 -4.89 22.02
C GLU A 237 -6.28 -4.77 23.53
N ARG A 238 -5.40 -5.35 24.35
CA ARG A 238 -5.48 -5.26 25.81
C ARG A 238 -5.40 -3.81 26.30
N ALA A 239 -4.44 -3.04 25.79
CA ALA A 239 -4.27 -1.64 26.18
C ALA A 239 -5.42 -0.75 25.67
N ALA A 240 -6.01 -1.08 24.52
CA ALA A 240 -7.12 -0.34 23.93
C ALA A 240 -8.47 -0.60 24.62
N ARG A 241 -8.64 -1.74 25.29
CA ARG A 241 -9.93 -2.20 25.84
C ARG A 241 -10.66 -1.17 26.70
N ASP A 242 -9.92 -0.49 27.58
CA ASP A 242 -10.49 0.49 28.51
C ASP A 242 -10.73 1.85 27.85
N LEU A 243 -9.97 2.17 26.80
CA LEU A 243 -10.01 3.45 26.10
C LEU A 243 -11.00 3.47 24.92
N LEU A 244 -11.24 2.30 24.33
CA LEU A 244 -12.09 2.11 23.15
C LEU A 244 -13.17 1.05 23.41
N PRO A 245 -14.04 1.24 24.43
CA PRO A 245 -15.12 0.28 24.69
C PRO A 245 -16.10 0.23 23.50
N GLY A 246 -16.43 -0.98 23.05
CA GLY A 246 -17.33 -1.19 21.90
C GLY A 246 -16.67 -1.03 20.53
N TRP A 247 -15.34 -0.96 20.48
CA TRP A 247 -14.57 -0.99 19.24
C TRP A 247 -14.02 -2.39 18.99
N TYR A 248 -14.10 -2.84 17.75
CA TYR A 248 -13.57 -4.12 17.30
C TYR A 248 -12.16 -3.93 16.71
N CYS A 249 -11.19 -4.66 17.26
CA CYS A 249 -9.83 -4.69 16.74
C CYS A 249 -9.70 -5.71 15.62
N HIS A 250 -9.07 -5.33 14.52
CA HIS A 250 -8.68 -6.21 13.42
C HIS A 250 -7.28 -5.84 12.95
N HIS A 251 -6.50 -6.80 12.47
CA HIS A 251 -5.21 -6.51 11.87
C HIS A 251 -4.93 -7.42 10.68
N ASN A 252 -4.38 -6.86 9.62
CA ASN A 252 -4.15 -7.57 8.36
C ASN A 252 -3.13 -6.86 7.46
N PRO A 253 -2.45 -7.60 6.56
CA PRO A 253 -1.79 -7.00 5.42
C PRO A 253 -2.83 -6.37 4.48
N VAL A 254 -2.52 -5.19 3.98
CA VAL A 254 -3.38 -4.44 3.07
C VAL A 254 -3.51 -5.17 1.73
N GLN A 255 -4.73 -5.18 1.20
CA GLN A 255 -5.03 -5.70 -0.14
C GLN A 255 -5.01 -4.55 -1.15
N TYR A 256 -4.14 -4.66 -2.15
CA TYR A 256 -4.05 -3.62 -3.18
C TYR A 256 -4.99 -3.91 -4.34
N PHE A 257 -5.60 -2.86 -4.88
CA PHE A 257 -6.47 -2.95 -6.04
C PHE A 257 -6.10 -1.91 -7.09
N ASP A 258 -6.31 -2.25 -8.36
CA ASP A 258 -6.18 -1.32 -9.48
C ASP A 258 -7.52 -0.59 -9.67
N PRO A 259 -7.60 0.73 -9.42
CA PRO A 259 -8.87 1.47 -9.48
C PRO A 259 -9.58 1.40 -10.83
N ARG A 260 -8.84 1.08 -11.91
CA ARG A 260 -9.38 1.00 -13.28
C ARG A 260 -9.67 -0.43 -13.72
N GLN A 261 -9.24 -1.44 -12.97
CA GLN A 261 -9.49 -2.84 -13.28
C GLN A 261 -9.61 -3.67 -11.99
N ILE A 262 -10.84 -3.75 -11.47
CA ILE A 262 -11.16 -4.61 -10.33
C ILE A 262 -11.24 -6.07 -10.78
N GLU A 263 -10.52 -6.94 -10.08
CA GLU A 263 -10.50 -8.37 -10.38
C GLU A 263 -11.84 -9.03 -10.01
N LEU A 264 -12.16 -10.14 -10.69
CA LEU A 264 -13.41 -10.86 -10.43
C LEU A 264 -13.46 -11.32 -8.96
N ARG A 265 -14.51 -10.88 -8.22
CA ARG A 265 -14.72 -11.13 -6.78
C ARG A 265 -13.76 -10.41 -5.84
N GLN A 266 -12.90 -9.51 -6.32
CA GLN A 266 -12.12 -8.66 -5.43
C GLN A 266 -13.07 -7.78 -4.61
N ARG A 267 -12.93 -7.86 -3.28
CA ARG A 267 -13.67 -7.00 -2.35
C ARG A 267 -12.80 -5.82 -2.03
N ILE A 268 -13.37 -4.62 -2.14
CA ILE A 268 -12.72 -3.37 -1.74
C ILE A 268 -13.37 -2.94 -0.45
N ASP A 269 -12.56 -2.87 0.59
CA ASP A 269 -12.92 -2.43 1.93
C ASP A 269 -12.13 -1.16 2.28
N ALA A 270 -12.79 -0.18 2.90
CA ALA A 270 -12.15 1.10 3.18
C ALA A 270 -10.97 0.99 4.16
N GLY A 271 -11.07 0.09 5.15
CA GLY A 271 -10.03 -0.15 6.15
C GLY A 271 -8.91 -1.07 5.65
N MET A 272 -9.27 -2.09 4.86
CA MET A 272 -8.37 -3.19 4.51
C MET A 272 -7.80 -3.14 3.09
N SER A 273 -8.30 -2.26 2.23
CA SER A 273 -7.86 -2.14 0.83
C SER A 273 -7.21 -0.79 0.56
N LYS A 274 -6.23 -0.77 -0.36
CA LYS A 274 -5.56 0.47 -0.77
C LYS A 274 -5.31 0.50 -2.28
N ASP A 275 -5.29 1.70 -2.83
CA ASP A 275 -4.92 1.91 -4.22
C ASP A 275 -3.53 1.32 -4.49
N PHE A 276 -3.39 0.56 -5.59
CA PHE A 276 -2.13 -0.06 -5.98
C PHE A 276 -0.97 0.94 -6.11
N ALA A 277 -1.22 2.23 -6.27
CA ALA A 277 -0.19 3.27 -6.30
C ALA A 277 0.67 3.31 -5.02
N PHE A 278 0.13 2.80 -3.91
CA PHE A 278 0.82 2.71 -2.62
C PHE A 278 1.42 1.32 -2.35
N ALA A 279 1.37 0.38 -3.30
CA ALA A 279 1.82 -1.00 -3.07
C ALA A 279 3.29 -1.14 -2.70
N HIS A 280 4.15 -0.20 -3.14
CA HIS A 280 5.55 -0.10 -2.74
C HIS A 280 5.76 -0.02 -1.21
N GLN A 281 4.74 0.36 -0.44
CA GLN A 281 4.82 0.44 1.03
C GLN A 281 4.59 -0.91 1.72
N ARG A 282 3.93 -1.86 1.04
CA ARG A 282 3.59 -3.20 1.56
C ARG A 282 2.96 -3.13 2.95
N GLU A 283 1.89 -2.37 3.04
CA GLU A 283 1.32 -1.92 4.29
C GLU A 283 0.64 -3.06 5.07
N TYR A 284 0.80 -3.01 6.39
CA TYR A 284 0.10 -3.80 7.39
C TYR A 284 -0.65 -2.86 8.32
N ARG A 285 -1.91 -3.15 8.62
CA ARG A 285 -2.77 -2.29 9.44
C ARG A 285 -3.23 -2.99 10.70
N PHE A 286 -3.27 -2.24 11.79
CA PHE A 286 -4.09 -2.50 12.96
C PHE A 286 -5.22 -1.47 12.96
N LEU A 287 -6.45 -1.96 13.08
CA LEU A 287 -7.69 -1.21 12.88
C LEU A 287 -8.57 -1.37 14.11
N TRP A 288 -9.16 -0.27 14.57
CA TRP A 288 -10.26 -0.31 15.52
C TRP A 288 -11.49 0.29 14.86
N MET A 289 -12.51 -0.54 14.64
CA MET A 289 -13.77 -0.14 14.00
C MET A 289 -14.89 -0.05 15.05
N PRO A 290 -15.73 1.00 15.04
CA PRO A 290 -16.81 1.14 16.02
C PRO A 290 -17.97 0.18 15.68
N VAL A 291 -18.43 -0.62 16.65
CA VAL A 291 -19.51 -1.61 16.46
C VAL A 291 -20.90 -1.05 16.80
N GLY A 292 -20.98 -0.02 17.64
CA GLY A 292 -22.25 0.53 18.18
C GLY A 292 -22.57 1.98 17.79
N GLY A 293 -21.92 2.51 16.75
CA GLY A 293 -21.92 3.95 16.46
C GLY A 293 -20.82 4.70 17.22
N GLY A 294 -20.45 5.88 16.71
CA GLY A 294 -19.26 6.62 17.12
C GLY A 294 -18.27 6.77 15.97
N ALA A 295 -17.30 7.67 16.14
CA ALA A 295 -16.29 7.97 15.14
C ALA A 295 -14.99 8.38 15.83
N ALA A 296 -13.85 7.98 15.27
CA ALA A 296 -12.56 8.42 15.77
C ALA A 296 -12.47 9.95 15.66
N ALA A 297 -12.12 10.63 16.74
CA ALA A 297 -12.16 12.10 16.81
C ALA A 297 -10.76 12.70 16.95
N SER A 298 -9.98 12.19 17.90
CA SER A 298 -8.61 12.62 18.19
C SER A 298 -7.74 11.39 18.40
N HIS A 299 -6.42 11.57 18.32
CA HIS A 299 -5.49 10.47 18.57
C HIS A 299 -5.64 9.90 19.99
N VAL A 300 -5.37 8.60 20.12
CA VAL A 300 -5.35 7.88 21.40
C VAL A 300 -3.94 7.35 21.62
N GLU A 301 -3.43 7.50 22.83
CA GLU A 301 -2.14 6.91 23.23
C GLU A 301 -2.39 5.66 24.08
N LEU A 302 -1.75 4.56 23.70
CA LEU A 302 -1.75 3.29 24.40
C LEU A 302 -0.41 3.08 25.10
N LYS A 303 -0.44 2.33 26.20
CA LYS A 303 0.75 1.85 26.92
C LYS A 303 0.75 0.32 26.97
N LEU A 304 1.63 -0.29 26.18
CA LEU A 304 1.70 -1.74 25.99
C LEU A 304 2.68 -2.41 26.98
N GLY A 305 3.52 -1.62 27.65
CA GLY A 305 4.71 -2.10 28.33
C GLY A 305 5.87 -2.31 27.36
N ARG A 306 7.06 -2.61 27.91
CA ARG A 306 8.29 -2.84 27.12
C ARG A 306 8.05 -3.81 25.98
N LEU A 307 8.60 -3.48 24.81
CA LEU A 307 8.55 -4.32 23.60
C LEU A 307 9.91 -4.95 23.26
N THR A 308 10.94 -4.75 24.09
CA THR A 308 12.31 -5.23 23.85
C THR A 308 12.43 -6.75 23.70
N ASP A 309 11.43 -7.51 24.16
CA ASP A 309 11.34 -8.96 23.99
C ASP A 309 10.89 -9.39 22.59
N ILE A 310 10.13 -8.54 21.90
CA ILE A 310 9.53 -8.81 20.58
C ILE A 310 9.93 -7.81 19.50
N ALA A 311 10.73 -6.78 19.79
CA ALA A 311 11.06 -5.71 18.85
C ALA A 311 12.50 -5.17 18.98
N GLY A 312 12.99 -4.54 17.92
CA GLY A 312 14.27 -3.84 17.87
C GLY A 312 14.22 -2.58 17.00
N LEU A 313 15.12 -1.63 17.28
CA LEU A 313 15.29 -0.40 16.51
C LEU A 313 16.47 -0.50 15.55
N PHE A 314 16.23 -0.06 14.32
CA PHE A 314 17.18 -0.16 13.22
C PHE A 314 17.36 1.19 12.54
N ALA A 315 18.60 1.49 12.16
CA ALA A 315 18.94 2.66 11.35
C ALA A 315 18.74 2.38 9.84
N PRO A 316 18.80 3.40 8.96
CA PRO A 316 18.58 3.23 7.52
C PRO A 316 19.57 2.28 6.85
N ASP A 317 20.76 2.10 7.42
CA ASP A 317 21.77 1.16 6.94
C ASP A 317 21.51 -0.30 7.35
N GLY A 318 20.46 -0.55 8.14
CA GLY A 318 20.08 -1.86 8.65
C GLY A 318 20.78 -2.25 9.96
N SER A 319 21.59 -1.38 10.55
CA SER A 319 22.20 -1.64 11.86
C SER A 319 21.15 -1.60 12.98
N CYS A 320 21.11 -2.63 13.83
CA CYS A 320 20.29 -2.63 15.04
C CYS A 320 21.03 -1.84 16.13
N PHE A 321 20.37 -0.85 16.75
CA PHE A 321 20.98 -0.04 17.80
C PHE A 321 20.27 -0.12 19.16
N ALA A 322 19.07 -0.71 19.23
CA ALA A 322 18.39 -1.01 20.49
C ALA A 322 17.42 -2.20 20.36
N GLY A 323 17.11 -2.87 21.47
CA GLY A 323 16.19 -4.01 21.51
C GLY A 323 16.76 -5.28 20.85
N ARG A 324 15.87 -6.09 20.27
CA ARG A 324 16.18 -7.41 19.70
C ARG A 324 16.46 -7.34 18.18
N ALA A 325 17.64 -7.78 17.76
CA ALA A 325 18.12 -7.72 16.37
C ALA A 325 17.63 -8.87 15.44
N GLN A 326 16.70 -9.72 15.90
CA GLN A 326 16.39 -11.07 15.38
C GLN A 326 17.32 -12.16 15.94
N SER A 327 16.77 -13.36 16.16
CA SER A 327 17.49 -14.55 16.65
C SER A 327 17.67 -15.58 15.55
#